data_AF-A0A0G1R6D3-F1
#
_entry.id   AF-A0A0G1R6D3-F1
#
_cell.length_a   1.000
_cell.length_b   1.000
_cell.length_c   1.000
_cell.angle_alpha   90.00
_cell.angle_beta   90.00
_cell.angle_gamma   90.00
#
_symmetry.space_group_name_H-M   'P 1'
#
loop_
_entity.id
_entity.type
_entity.pdbx_description
1 polymer ?
#
loop_
_entity_poly.entity_id
_entity_poly.type
_entity_poly.pdbx_seq_one_letter_code
_entity_poly.pdbx_strand_id
1 'polypeptide(L)'
;MSFFNPGPSNISPETFKRVIRPKLYSRGFSSLELNKVDMIFSGDVNESNSSQRGLDSRELEERINWMNANKHEHGIPDEKIKILKSTLEEYVK
;
A
#
# COMPACT_ATOMS: atom_id res chain seq x y z
N MET A 1 -4.31 28.94 3.29
CA MET A 1 -3.91 27.68 3.97
C MET A 1 -3.68 26.64 2.90
N SER A 2 -2.46 26.11 2.88
CA SER A 2 -1.88 24.97 2.14
C SER A 2 -2.49 24.51 0.81
N PHE A 3 -1.68 24.68 -0.22
CA PHE A 3 -1.76 24.12 -1.56
C PHE A 3 -1.78 22.58 -1.51
N PHE A 4 -2.95 21.97 -1.75
CA PHE A 4 -3.02 20.58 -2.20
C PHE A 4 -2.62 20.56 -3.67
N ASN A 5 -1.32 20.43 -3.95
CA ASN A 5 -0.87 20.08 -5.28
C ASN A 5 -1.10 18.56 -5.44
N PRO A 6 -2.01 18.08 -6.30
CA PRO A 6 -2.09 16.66 -6.60
C PRO A 6 -0.87 16.31 -7.49
N GLY A 7 0.27 16.04 -6.85
CA GLY A 7 1.35 15.26 -7.47
C GLY A 7 0.86 13.84 -7.76
N PRO A 8 1.57 13.09 -8.64
CA PRO A 8 1.04 12.12 -9.61
C PRO A 8 0.18 11.03 -8.99
N SER A 9 -0.64 10.38 -9.83
CA SER A 9 -1.67 9.33 -9.61
C SER A 9 -1.30 8.10 -8.77
N ASN A 10 -0.43 8.26 -7.77
CA ASN A 10 0.34 7.23 -7.09
C ASN A 10 0.07 7.33 -5.59
N ILE A 11 0.07 6.19 -4.91
CA ILE A 11 -0.19 6.17 -3.47
C ILE A 11 1.03 6.66 -2.71
N SER A 12 0.99 7.91 -2.28
CA SER A 12 1.99 8.47 -1.37
C SER A 12 1.94 7.77 0.01
N PRO A 13 3.07 7.64 0.74
CA PRO A 13 3.09 7.09 2.10
C PRO A 13 2.13 7.79 3.07
N GLU A 14 1.92 9.10 2.90
CA GLU A 14 0.94 9.84 3.70
C GLU A 14 -0.50 9.40 3.41
N THR A 15 -0.84 9.17 2.13
CA THR A 15 -2.15 8.65 1.71
C THR A 15 -2.36 7.23 2.23
N PHE A 16 -1.32 6.40 2.17
CA PHE A 16 -1.38 5.05 2.71
C PHE A 16 -1.69 5.06 4.22
N LYS A 17 -0.95 5.87 4.99
CA LYS A 17 -1.12 5.94 6.45
C LYS A 17 -2.42 6.62 6.88
N ARG A 18 -2.85 7.68 6.20
CA ARG A 18 -4.03 8.47 6.60
C ARG A 18 -5.35 7.94 6.06
N VAL A 19 -5.36 7.30 4.88
CA VAL A 19 -6.60 6.92 4.19
C VAL A 19 -6.73 5.40 4.09
N ILE A 20 -5.70 4.72 3.60
CA ILE A 20 -5.78 3.30 3.29
C ILE A 20 -5.75 2.47 4.58
N ARG A 21 -4.83 2.77 5.50
CA ARG A 21 -4.71 2.08 6.80
C ARG A 21 -6.02 2.03 7.60
N PRO A 22 -6.75 3.15 7.84
CA PRO A 22 -8.04 3.07 8.54
C PRO A 22 -9.11 2.32 7.74
N LYS A 23 -9.12 2.43 6.40
CA LYS A 23 -10.07 1.68 5.54
C LYS A 23 -9.85 0.17 5.64
N LEU A 24 -8.59 -0.28 5.62
CA LEU A 24 -8.23 -1.69 5.80
C LEU A 24 -8.55 -2.19 7.20
N TYR A 25 -8.31 -1.38 8.24
CA TYR A 25 -8.72 -1.71 9.61
C TYR A 25 -10.24 -1.98 9.69
N SER A 26 -11.04 -1.11 9.07
CA SER A 26 -12.49 -1.29 8.99
C SER A 26 -12.92 -2.53 8.18
N ARG A 27 -12.05 -3.07 7.32
CA ARG A 27 -12.28 -4.28 6.52
C ARG A 27 -11.76 -5.56 7.20
N GLY A 28 -11.40 -5.51 8.47
CA GLY A 28 -11.02 -6.68 9.27
C GLY A 28 -9.52 -7.00 9.28
N PHE A 29 -8.67 -6.02 8.95
CA PHE A 29 -7.23 -6.16 9.15
C PHE A 29 -6.86 -5.81 10.59
N SER A 30 -6.05 -6.67 11.20
CA SER A 30 -5.47 -6.42 12.52
C SER A 30 -4.34 -5.40 12.43
N SER A 31 -4.05 -4.70 13.52
CA SER A 31 -2.92 -3.75 13.60
C SER A 31 -1.58 -4.36 13.20
N LEU A 32 -1.36 -5.64 13.51
CA LEU A 32 -0.17 -6.38 13.11
C LEU A 32 -0.11 -6.59 11.59
N GLU A 33 -1.22 -7.00 10.96
CA GLU A 33 -1.30 -7.17 9.51
C GLU A 33 -1.07 -5.84 8.80
N LEU A 34 -1.66 -4.76 9.30
CA LEU A 34 -1.46 -3.41 8.77
C LEU A 34 0.00 -2.95 8.88
N ASN A 35 0.69 -3.26 9.99
CA ASN A 35 2.12 -2.96 10.10
C ASN A 35 2.96 -3.77 9.12
N LYS A 36 2.63 -5.04 8.87
CA LYS A 36 3.32 -5.86 7.85
C LYS A 36 3.12 -5.28 6.45
N VAL A 37 1.89 -4.92 6.11
CA VAL A 37 1.61 -4.25 4.84
C VAL A 37 2.35 -2.91 4.77
N ASP A 38 2.32 -2.10 5.82
CA ASP A 38 3.08 -0.82 5.87
C ASP A 38 4.58 -1.06 5.69
N MET A 39 5.17 -2.10 6.26
CA MET A 39 6.59 -2.44 6.08
C MET A 39 6.91 -2.87 4.65
N ILE A 40 6.11 -3.76 4.07
CA ILE A 40 6.26 -4.23 2.67
C ILE A 40 6.16 -3.04 1.71
N PHE A 41 5.26 -2.10 2.01
CA PHE A 41 4.97 -0.97 1.14
C PHE A 41 5.87 0.25 1.41
N SER A 42 6.46 0.38 2.61
CA SER A 42 7.35 1.49 2.99
C SER A 42 8.82 1.21 2.69
N GLY A 43 9.25 -0.05 2.56
CA GLY A 43 10.64 -0.42 2.26
C GLY A 43 11.18 0.25 0.99
N ASP A 44 10.37 0.29 -0.06
CA ASP A 44 10.70 0.90 -1.35
C ASP A 44 10.59 2.45 -1.35
N VAL A 45 9.71 3.01 -0.52
CA VAL A 45 9.45 4.47 -0.48
C VAL A 45 10.62 5.24 0.13
N ASN A 46 11.54 4.53 0.79
CA ASN A 46 12.72 5.08 1.44
C ASN A 46 14.02 4.84 0.64
N GLU A 47 13.98 4.14 -0.50
CA GLU A 47 15.12 4.06 -1.42
C GLU A 47 15.37 5.43 -2.08
N SER A 48 16.62 5.84 -2.12
CA SER A 48 17.07 7.24 -2.11
C SER A 48 16.83 8.05 -3.39
N ASN A 49 16.03 7.57 -4.35
CA ASN A 49 15.71 8.32 -5.56
C ASN A 49 14.44 9.16 -5.35
N SER A 50 14.67 10.37 -4.83
CA SER A 50 13.67 11.38 -4.43
C SER A 50 12.71 11.88 -5.52
N SER A 51 12.69 11.29 -6.71
CA SER A 51 11.87 11.74 -7.85
C SER A 51 10.65 10.86 -8.16
N GLN A 52 10.54 9.64 -7.64
CA GLN A 52 9.34 8.79 -7.77
C GLN A 52 8.74 8.52 -6.40
N ARG A 53 8.11 9.55 -5.82
CA ARG A 53 7.40 9.42 -4.54
C ARG A 53 5.99 8.86 -4.79
N GLY A 54 5.80 7.57 -4.61
CA GLY A 54 4.47 6.97 -4.64
C GLY A 54 4.51 5.49 -4.96
N LEU A 55 3.32 4.91 -5.13
CA LEU A 55 3.13 3.54 -5.57
C LEU A 55 2.29 3.58 -6.85
N ASP A 56 2.91 3.25 -7.97
CA ASP A 56 2.28 3.18 -9.29
C ASP A 56 1.58 1.82 -9.52
N SER A 57 0.71 1.70 -10.53
CA SER A 57 -0.05 0.46 -10.80
C SER A 57 0.84 -0.76 -10.98
N ARG A 58 2.00 -0.57 -11.61
CA ARG A 58 2.98 -1.63 -11.83
C ARG A 58 3.59 -2.11 -10.51
N GLU A 59 4.02 -1.19 -9.65
CA GLU A 59 4.58 -1.53 -8.34
C GLU A 59 3.53 -2.22 -7.45
N LEU A 60 2.27 -1.82 -7.57
CA LEU A 60 1.17 -2.46 -6.87
C LEU A 60 1.06 -3.94 -7.27
N GLU A 61 1.07 -4.23 -8.56
CA GLU A 61 0.98 -5.61 -9.04
C GLU A 61 2.21 -6.44 -8.63
N GLU A 62 3.41 -5.88 -8.71
CA GLU A 62 4.63 -6.56 -8.27
C GLU A 62 4.59 -6.88 -6.77
N ARG A 63 4.11 -5.95 -5.93
CA ARG A 63 3.96 -6.17 -4.48
C ARG A 63 2.87 -7.17 -4.15
N ILE A 64 1.72 -7.11 -4.83
CA ILE A 64 0.65 -8.09 -4.63
C ILE A 64 1.12 -9.48 -5.08
N ASN A 65 1.88 -9.58 -6.17
CA ASN A 65 2.47 -10.84 -6.61
C ASN A 65 3.50 -11.35 -5.58
N TRP A 66 4.35 -10.47 -5.04
CA TRP A 66 5.29 -10.82 -3.98
C TRP A 66 4.58 -11.31 -2.71
N MET A 67 3.51 -10.64 -2.28
CA MET A 67 2.69 -11.09 -1.14
C MET A 67 2.04 -12.46 -1.41
N ASN A 68 1.58 -12.70 -2.63
CA ASN A 68 1.04 -14.02 -2.99
C ASN A 68 2.10 -15.12 -3.00
N ALA A 69 3.33 -14.81 -3.43
CA ALA A 69 4.44 -15.74 -3.42
C ALA A 69 5.02 -15.97 -2.00
N ASN A 70 4.98 -14.94 -1.15
CA ASN A 70 5.62 -14.92 0.18
C ASN A 70 4.60 -14.90 1.32
N LYS A 71 3.46 -15.59 1.16
CA LYS A 71 2.41 -15.68 2.17
C LYS A 71 2.91 -16.16 3.53
N HIS A 72 3.92 -17.02 3.53
CA HIS A 72 4.52 -17.54 4.76
C HIS A 72 5.19 -16.43 5.59
N GLU A 73 5.78 -15.41 4.95
CA GLU A 73 6.50 -14.33 5.63
C GLU A 73 5.54 -13.41 6.41
N HIS A 74 4.42 -13.05 5.79
CA HIS A 74 3.48 -12.10 6.38
C HIS A 74 2.23 -12.76 7.01
N GLY A 75 1.89 -13.99 6.63
CA GLY A 75 0.76 -14.74 7.16
C GLY A 75 -0.62 -14.14 6.84
N ILE A 76 -0.73 -13.37 5.75
CA ILE A 76 -2.00 -12.72 5.35
C ILE A 76 -2.68 -13.62 4.32
N PRO A 77 -3.96 -14.01 4.54
CA PRO A 77 -4.68 -14.87 3.62
C PRO A 77 -4.99 -14.17 2.28
N ASP A 78 -5.15 -14.96 1.22
CA ASP A 78 -5.48 -14.52 -0.13
C ASP A 78 -6.66 -13.55 -0.20
N GLU A 79 -7.73 -13.82 0.57
CA GLU A 79 -8.92 -12.98 0.60
C GLU A 79 -8.60 -11.56 1.05
N LYS A 80 -7.74 -11.42 2.06
CA LYS A 80 -7.26 -10.11 2.52
C LYS A 80 -6.35 -9.47 1.49
N ILE A 81 -5.47 -10.22 0.82
CA ILE A 81 -4.63 -9.68 -0.26
C ILE A 81 -5.50 -9.14 -1.42
N LYS A 82 -6.60 -9.82 -1.76
CA LYS A 82 -7.58 -9.33 -2.76
C LYS A 82 -8.25 -8.03 -2.31
N ILE A 83 -8.69 -7.96 -1.05
CA ILE A 83 -9.26 -6.73 -0.46
C ILE A 83 -8.23 -5.60 -0.51
N LEU A 84 -6.97 -5.89 -0.17
CA LEU A 84 -5.86 -4.94 -0.25
C LEU A 84 -5.67 -4.43 -1.68
N LYS A 85 -5.53 -5.32 -2.67
CA LYS A 85 -5.38 -4.97 -4.08
C LYS A 85 -6.52 -4.06 -4.54
N SER A 86 -7.77 -4.51 -4.35
CA SER A 86 -8.95 -3.75 -4.75
C SER A 86 -9.02 -2.38 -4.05
N THR A 87 -8.64 -2.30 -2.77
CA THR A 87 -8.63 -1.03 -2.04
C THR A 87 -7.57 -0.08 -2.59
N LEU A 88 -6.39 -0.59 -2.97
CA LEU A 88 -5.29 0.22 -3.50
C LEU A 88 -5.56 0.65 -4.95
N GLU A 89 -6.13 -0.22 -5.79
CA GLU A 89 -6.55 0.10 -7.15
C GLU A 89 -7.57 1.24 -7.22
N GLU A 90 -8.38 1.46 -6.18
CA GLU A 90 -9.28 2.65 -6.11
C GLU A 90 -8.50 3.99 -6.06
N TYR A 91 -7.23 3.98 -5.63
CA TYR A 91 -6.42 5.18 -5.41
C TYR A 91 -5.25 5.32 -6.38
N VAL A 92 -4.89 4.26 -7.11
CA VAL A 92 -3.94 4.33 -8.22
C VAL A 92 -4.72 4.62 -9.50
N LYS A 93 -4.35 5.66 -10.25
CA LYS A 93 -5.09 6.12 -11.44
C LYS A 93 -4.28 6.05 -12.72
#